data_AF-A0A382XJN4-F1
#
_entry.id   AF-A0A382XJN4-F1
#
_cell.length_a   1.000
_cell.length_b   1.000
_cell.length_c   1.000
_cell.angle_alpha   90.00
_cell.angle_beta   90.00
_cell.angle_gamma   90.00
#
_symmetry.space_group_name_H-M   'P 1'
#
loop_
_entity.id
_entity.type
_entity.pdbx_description
1 polymer ?
#
loop_
_entity_poly.entity_id
_entity_poly.type
_entity_poly.pdbx_seq_one_letter_code
_entity_poly.pdbx_strand_id
1 'polypeptide(L)'
;MAKRGGFSLIEVTIAMAIFFVCMFALLSLTTLGLNTARRLEFVEPDIGWVASELSLTNVVEEGFETGDFGEHYPGWGWARDGYMYPPLEEAGGDVGDQGLYQ
;
A
#
# COMPACT_ATOMS: atom_id res chain seq x y z
N MET A 1 -60.48 -26.78 -16.11
CA MET A 1 -59.54 -26.52 -17.22
C MET A 1 -58.55 -25.46 -16.78
N ALA A 2 -57.27 -25.81 -16.60
CA ALA A 2 -56.24 -24.87 -16.18
C ALA A 2 -55.74 -24.07 -17.39
N LYS A 3 -55.88 -22.73 -17.36
CA LYS A 3 -55.35 -21.84 -18.39
C LYS A 3 -53.83 -21.76 -18.20
N ARG A 4 -53.06 -22.52 -18.99
CA ARG A 4 -51.59 -22.42 -18.98
C ARG A 4 -51.20 -21.09 -19.61
N GLY A 5 -50.89 -20.09 -18.78
CA GLY A 5 -50.28 -18.84 -19.23
C GLY A 5 -48.78 -19.05 -19.39
N GLY A 6 -48.29 -19.03 -20.63
CA GLY A 6 -46.86 -18.94 -20.93
C GLY A 6 -46.46 -17.49 -21.13
N PHE A 7 -45.20 -17.18 -20.83
CA PHE A 7 -44.62 -15.87 -21.15
C PHE A 7 -44.66 -15.62 -22.66
N SER A 8 -44.97 -14.39 -23.05
CA SER A 8 -44.92 -14.00 -24.46
C SER A 8 -43.47 -13.93 -24.93
N LEU A 9 -43.23 -14.24 -26.21
CA LEU A 9 -41.89 -14.20 -26.80
C LEU A 9 -41.26 -12.80 -26.68
N ILE A 10 -42.07 -11.74 -26.78
CA ILE A 10 -41.62 -10.34 -26.60
C ILE A 10 -41.17 -10.06 -25.16
N GLU A 11 -41.79 -10.69 -24.18
CA GLU A 11 -41.47 -10.47 -22.77
C GLU A 11 -40.13 -11.12 -22.42
N VAL A 12 -39.89 -12.33 -22.94
CA VAL A 12 -38.61 -13.03 -22.79
C VAL A 12 -37.48 -12.28 -23.48
N THR A 13 -37.70 -11.70 -24.67
CA THR A 13 -36.66 -10.94 -25.36
C THR A 13 -36.30 -9.65 -24.63
N ILE A 14 -37.29 -8.93 -24.07
CA ILE A 14 -37.04 -7.75 -23.23
C ILE A 14 -36.31 -8.15 -21.94
N ALA A 15 -36.73 -9.23 -21.28
CA ALA A 15 -36.07 -9.73 -20.08
C ALA A 15 -34.61 -10.10 -20.34
N MET A 16 -34.33 -10.74 -21.49
CA MET A 16 -32.96 -11.07 -21.88
C MET A 16 -32.12 -9.82 -22.14
N ALA A 17 -32.66 -8.80 -22.80
CA ALA A 17 -31.94 -7.54 -23.01
C ALA A 17 -31.55 -6.86 -21.69
N ILE A 18 -32.51 -6.75 -20.75
CA ILE A 18 -32.25 -6.15 -19.43
C ILE A 18 -31.23 -6.98 -18.66
N PHE A 19 -31.32 -8.31 -18.71
CA PHE A 19 -30.38 -9.21 -18.06
C PHE A 19 -28.95 -8.98 -18.54
N PHE A 20 -28.73 -8.85 -19.85
CA PHE A 20 -27.40 -8.58 -20.39
C PHE A 20 -26.85 -7.23 -19.93
N VAL A 21 -27.65 -6.16 -19.99
CA VAL A 21 -27.24 -4.83 -19.52
C VAL A 21 -26.87 -4.85 -18.03
N CYS A 22 -27.70 -5.52 -17.22
CA CYS A 22 -27.45 -5.66 -15.79
C CYS A 22 -26.16 -6.46 -15.52
N MET A 23 -25.93 -7.55 -16.24
CA MET A 23 -24.72 -8.36 -16.09
C MET A 23 -23.45 -7.57 -16.44
N PHE A 24 -23.46 -6.78 -17.52
CA PHE A 24 -22.33 -5.91 -17.85
C PHE A 24 -22.08 -4.85 -16.77
N ALA A 25 -23.14 -4.24 -16.23
CA ALA A 25 -23.02 -3.28 -15.13
C ALA A 25 -22.39 -3.91 -13.89
N LEU A 26 -22.81 -5.13 -13.52
CA LEU A 26 -22.25 -5.86 -12.39
C LEU A 26 -20.77 -6.21 -12.60
N LEU A 27 -20.40 -6.70 -13.79
CA LEU A 27 -19.00 -7.01 -14.11
C LEU A 27 -18.12 -5.75 -14.09
N SER A 28 -18.62 -4.62 -14.57
CA SER A 28 -17.90 -3.34 -14.50
C SER A 28 -17.70 -2.89 -13.06
N LEU A 29 -18.74 -3.03 -12.22
CA LEU A 29 -18.68 -2.65 -10.81
C LEU A 29 -17.70 -3.53 -10.02
N THR A 30 -17.72 -4.84 -10.22
CA THR A 30 -16.79 -5.76 -9.54
C THR A 30 -15.35 -5.54 -10.00
N THR A 31 -15.13 -5.26 -11.28
CA THR A 31 -13.79 -4.92 -11.79
C THR A 31 -13.24 -3.66 -11.13
N LEU A 32 -14.07 -2.62 -10.97
CA LEU A 32 -13.68 -1.41 -10.24
C LEU A 32 -13.35 -1.73 -8.77
N GLY A 33 -14.21 -2.50 -8.09
CA GLY A 33 -14.01 -2.89 -6.70
C GLY A 33 -12.71 -3.66 -6.47
N LEU A 34 -12.40 -4.63 -7.33
CA LEU A 34 -11.17 -5.41 -7.27
C LEU A 34 -9.93 -4.57 -7.56
N ASN A 35 -9.99 -3.63 -8.50
CA ASN A 35 -8.88 -2.73 -8.81
C ASN A 35 -8.58 -1.80 -7.62
N THR A 36 -9.61 -1.24 -7.00
CA THR A 36 -9.47 -0.42 -5.80
C THR A 36 -8.92 -1.24 -4.63
N ALA A 37 -9.44 -2.46 -4.40
CA ALA A 37 -8.94 -3.34 -3.35
C ALA A 37 -7.46 -3.71 -3.56
N ARG A 38 -7.08 -4.06 -4.80
CA ARG A 38 -5.70 -4.33 -5.17
C ARG A 38 -4.78 -3.14 -4.90
N ARG A 39 -5.24 -1.91 -5.18
CA ARG A 39 -4.46 -0.70 -4.88
C ARG A 39 -4.26 -0.46 -3.39
N LEU A 40 -5.19 -0.89 -2.54
CA LEU A 40 -5.04 -0.82 -1.10
C LEU A 40 -4.14 -1.94 -0.55
N GLU A 41 -4.10 -3.09 -1.21
CA GLU A 41 -3.21 -4.20 -0.83
C GLU A 41 -1.74 -3.88 -1.13
N PHE A 42 -1.47 -3.19 -2.24
CA PHE A 42 -0.14 -2.67 -2.55
C PHE A 42 0.11 -1.35 -1.82
N VAL A 43 0.26 -1.41 -0.49
CA VAL A 43 0.88 -0.33 0.28
C VAL A 43 2.37 -0.36 -0.03
N GLU A 44 2.89 0.74 -0.58
CA GLU A 44 4.32 0.90 -0.79
C GLU A 44 5.06 0.79 0.56
N PRO A 45 6.17 0.04 0.66
CA PRO A 45 6.86 -0.11 1.93
C PRO A 45 7.40 1.26 2.39
N ASP A 46 6.79 1.82 3.43
CA ASP A 46 7.21 3.09 4.03
C ASP A 46 8.51 2.93 4.84
N ILE A 47 9.32 4.00 4.86
CA ILE A 47 10.58 4.10 5.63
C ILE A 47 10.36 3.80 7.13
N GLY A 48 9.14 4.00 7.63
CA GLY A 48 8.74 3.68 8.99
C GLY A 48 8.78 2.18 9.33
N TRP A 49 8.63 1.30 8.36
CA TRP A 49 8.74 -0.15 8.57
C TRP A 49 10.18 -0.56 8.87
N VAL A 50 11.12 -0.04 8.07
CA VAL A 50 12.57 -0.21 8.26
C VAL A 50 12.99 0.34 9.62
N ALA A 51 12.56 1.57 9.94
CA ALA A 51 12.86 2.19 11.23
C ALA A 51 12.33 1.39 12.43
N SER A 52 11.18 0.72 12.30
CA SER A 52 10.62 -0.12 13.37
C SER A 52 11.45 -1.38 13.61
N GLU A 53 11.95 -2.03 12.57
CA GLU A 53 12.81 -3.21 12.71
C GLU A 53 14.16 -2.83 13.32
N LEU A 54 14.74 -1.72 12.86
CA LEU A 54 16.00 -1.17 13.38
C LEU A 54 15.89 -0.60 14.80
N SER A 55 14.70 -0.15 15.22
CA SER A 55 14.47 0.27 16.61
C SER A 55 14.58 -0.90 17.60
N LEU A 56 14.41 -2.15 17.15
CA LEU A 56 14.55 -3.34 18.01
C LEU A 56 16.01 -3.69 18.27
N THR A 57 16.91 -3.28 17.37
CA THR A 57 18.35 -3.39 17.57
C THR A 57 18.81 -2.18 18.37
N ASN A 58 18.94 -2.31 19.70
CA ASN A 58 19.47 -1.29 20.60
C ASN A 58 20.97 -0.96 20.39
N VAL A 59 21.48 -1.24 19.20
CA VAL A 59 22.83 -0.96 18.75
C VAL A 59 22.69 -0.24 17.41
N VAL A 60 23.07 1.04 17.39
CA VAL A 60 23.18 1.80 16.15
C VAL A 60 24.65 1.74 15.75
N GLU A 61 24.98 0.87 14.81
CA GLU A 61 26.30 0.86 14.17
C GLU A 61 26.36 1.94 13.08
N GLU A 62 27.48 2.67 13.03
CA GLU A 62 27.76 3.62 11.96
C GLU A 62 28.09 2.87 10.67
N GLY A 63 27.40 3.20 9.57
CA GLY A 63 27.65 2.55 8.31
C GLY A 63 26.48 2.60 7.33
N PHE A 64 26.79 2.19 6.10
CA PHE A 64 25.82 1.99 5.05
C PHE A 64 25.36 0.53 5.06
N GLU A 65 24.08 0.32 5.36
CA GLU A 65 23.49 -1.01 5.29
C GLU A 65 22.35 -1.05 4.30
N THR A 66 22.27 -2.17 3.59
CA THR A 66 21.21 -2.45 2.61
C THR A 66 20.57 -3.77 2.92
N GLY A 67 19.25 -3.84 2.82
CA GLY A 67 18.48 -5.05 3.04
C GLY A 67 17.31 -5.16 2.08
N ASP A 68 16.67 -6.33 2.09
CA ASP A 68 15.38 -6.55 1.43
C ASP A 68 14.26 -6.64 2.46
N PHE A 69 13.03 -6.50 2.00
CA PHE A 69 11.82 -6.69 2.81
C PHE A 69 11.33 -8.16 2.79
N GLY A 70 12.20 -9.10 2.40
CA GLY A 70 11.90 -10.52 2.26
C GLY A 70 10.72 -10.83 1.32
N GLU A 71 10.00 -11.92 1.62
CA GLU A 71 8.85 -12.41 0.85
C GLU A 71 7.61 -11.48 0.93
N HIS A 72 7.59 -10.53 1.88
CA HIS A 72 6.44 -9.64 2.09
C HIS A 72 6.38 -8.51 1.05
N TYR A 73 7.53 -8.02 0.58
CA TYR A 73 7.61 -7.04 -0.51
C TYR A 73 8.70 -7.43 -1.51
N PRO A 74 8.42 -8.40 -2.41
CA PRO A 74 9.39 -8.85 -3.39
C PRO A 74 9.78 -7.73 -4.35
N GLY A 75 11.08 -7.53 -4.54
CA GLY A 75 11.64 -6.52 -5.46
C GLY A 75 11.85 -5.13 -4.86
N TRP A 76 11.50 -4.93 -3.59
CA TRP A 76 11.82 -3.70 -2.85
C TRP A 76 13.01 -3.93 -1.93
N GLY A 77 13.96 -2.99 -1.97
CA GLY A 77 15.11 -2.96 -1.09
C GLY A 77 15.15 -1.65 -0.32
N TRP A 78 15.77 -1.66 0.85
CA TRP A 78 16.01 -0.48 1.65
C TRP A 78 17.52 -0.25 1.83
N ALA A 79 17.89 1.02 1.99
CA ALA A 79 19.24 1.43 2.30
C ALA A 79 19.18 2.43 3.47
N ARG A 80 20.05 2.26 4.47
CA ARG A 80 20.22 3.19 5.58
C ARG A 80 21.65 3.73 5.61
N ASP A 81 21.77 4.98 5.99
CA ASP A 81 23.04 5.62 6.30
C ASP A 81 22.94 6.15 7.74
N GLY A 82 23.69 5.53 8.65
CA GLY A 82 23.69 5.88 10.08
C GLY A 82 24.89 6.75 10.42
N TYR A 83 24.62 7.98 10.88
CA TYR A 83 25.65 8.89 11.38
C TYR A 83 25.54 9.01 12.91
N MET A 84 26.54 8.58 13.68
CA MET A 84 26.60 8.89 15.12
C MET A 84 27.15 10.31 15.25
N TYR A 85 26.39 11.16 15.93
CA TYR A 85 26.91 12.47 16.31
C TYR A 85 28.00 12.27 17.38
N PRO A 86 29.14 12.96 17.25
CA PRO A 86 30.19 12.90 18.26
C PRO A 86 29.63 13.29 19.63
N PRO A 87 30.07 12.63 20.72
CA PRO A 87 29.68 13.01 22.07
C PRO A 87 29.96 14.49 22.30
N LEU A 88 29.01 15.21 22.91
CA LEU A 88 29.11 16.64 23.19
C LEU A 88 30.33 17.02 24.08
N GLU A 89 31.04 16.04 24.64
CA GLU A 89 32.26 16.23 25.42
C GLU A 89 33.50 16.53 24.56
N GLU A 90 33.55 16.10 23.29
CA GLU A 90 34.64 16.44 22.36
C GLU A 90 34.35 17.72 21.55
N ALA A 91 33.09 18.17 21.53
CA ALA A 91 32.67 19.47 20.99
C ALA A 91 32.95 20.61 21.98
N GLY A 92 34.17 20.66 22.52
CA GLY A 92 34.69 21.74 23.36
C GLY A 92 34.92 23.04 22.58
N GLY A 93 33.90 23.53 21.89
CA GLY A 93 33.90 24.78 21.13
C GLY A 93 32.56 25.48 21.26
N ASP A 94 32.51 26.41 22.21
CA ASP A 94 31.52 27.49 22.35
C ASP A 94 30.11 27.23 21.80
N VAL A 95 29.21 26.74 22.66
CA VAL A 95 27.76 26.56 22.41
C VAL A 95 27.02 27.92 22.32
N GLY A 96 27.73 28.98 21.92
CA GLY A 96 27.24 30.36 21.93
C GLY A 96 26.59 30.86 20.63
N ASP A 97 26.88 30.29 19.45
CA ASP A 97 26.61 31.02 18.19
C ASP A 97 26.11 30.20 16.98
N GLN A 98 25.65 28.97 17.13
CA GLN A 98 25.03 28.25 16.00
C GLN A 98 23.50 28.19 16.15
N GLY A 99 22.86 29.30 15.77
CA GLY A 99 21.43 29.38 15.56
C GLY A 99 21.00 28.36 14.51
N LEU A 100 20.36 27.27 14.96
CA LEU A 100 19.90 26.19 14.09
C LEU A 100 18.38 26.03 14.21
N TYR A 101 17.64 27.07 13.86
CA TYR A 101 16.25 26.98 13.41
C TYR A 101 16.01 28.01 12.29
N GLN A 102 16.33 27.62 11.07
CA GLN A 102 15.65 28.09 9.85
C GLN A 102 15.30 26.88 8.99
#